data_AF-A0A182SCM6-F1
#
_entry.id   AF-A0A182SCM6-F1
#
_cell.length_a   1.000
_cell.length_b   1.000
_cell.length_c   1.000
_cell.angle_alpha   90.00
_cell.angle_beta   90.00
_cell.angle_gamma   90.00
#
_symmetry.space_group_name_H-M   'P 1'
#
loop_
_entity.id
_entity.type
_entity.pdbx_description
1 polymer ?
#
loop_
_entity_poly.entity_id
_entity_poly.type
_entity_poly.pdbx_seq_one_letter_code
_entity_poly.pdbx_strand_id
1 'polypeptide(L)'
;MLIDDSNIWVERLGSVRGEDLPYIFGLPLVQGGSVFPQNFSRQDTGVNEAVLNFVTNFCKTGDPNEAGQQQAQPLPPDYGTAKERTRFRLITWETYETTTQQYLSICK
;
A
#
# COMPACT_ATOMS: atom_id res chain seq x y z
N MET A 1 15.51 -34.30 27.11
CA MET A 1 15.09 -33.99 25.73
C MET A 1 14.59 -32.56 25.75
N LEU A 2 15.45 -31.61 25.41
CA LEU A 2 15.13 -30.19 25.38
C LEU A 2 14.53 -29.91 24.00
N ILE A 3 13.35 -29.31 23.96
CA ILE A 3 12.73 -28.85 22.72
C ILE A 3 13.46 -27.57 22.33
N ASP A 4 14.00 -27.57 21.12
CA ASP A 4 14.73 -26.48 20.51
C ASP A 4 13.76 -25.36 20.11
N ASP A 5 13.85 -24.20 20.79
CA ASP A 5 13.10 -22.98 20.51
C ASP A 5 13.62 -22.25 19.24
N SER A 6 14.13 -22.98 18.24
CA SER A 6 14.59 -22.35 17.00
C SER A 6 13.48 -22.35 15.95
N ASN A 7 13.01 -21.13 15.65
CA ASN A 7 12.32 -20.74 14.42
C ASN A 7 10.82 -20.99 14.30
N ILE A 8 10.01 -20.54 15.27
CA ILE A 8 8.63 -20.12 14.98
C ILE A 8 8.59 -18.67 14.46
N TRP A 9 9.38 -18.37 13.43
CA TRP A 9 8.97 -17.32 12.50
C TRP A 9 7.81 -17.92 11.72
N VAL A 10 6.60 -17.74 12.24
CA VAL A 10 5.40 -18.12 11.50
C VAL A 10 5.39 -17.21 10.27
N GLU A 11 5.90 -17.70 9.14
CA GLU A 11 5.66 -17.10 7.83
C GLU A 11 4.16 -17.20 7.57
N ARG A 12 3.42 -16.18 8.03
CA ARG A 12 1.99 -16.08 7.75
C ARG A 12 1.85 -15.73 6.29
N LEU A 13 1.24 -16.65 5.54
CA LEU A 13 0.88 -16.45 4.15
C LEU A 13 -0.34 -15.52 4.08
N GLY A 14 -0.09 -14.22 4.00
CA GLY A 14 -1.11 -13.20 3.74
C GLY A 14 -1.31 -12.20 4.87
N SER A 15 -2.19 -11.23 4.61
CA SER A 15 -2.41 -10.12 5.52
C SER A 15 -3.32 -10.48 6.71
N VAL A 16 -3.03 -9.92 7.89
CA VAL A 16 -3.86 -10.01 9.08
C VAL A 16 -4.59 -8.69 9.36
N ARG A 17 -5.65 -8.78 10.16
CA ARG A 17 -6.45 -7.63 10.56
C ARG A 17 -5.58 -6.50 11.12
N GLY A 18 -5.74 -5.29 10.60
CA GLY A 18 -5.10 -4.08 11.08
C GLY A 18 -3.76 -3.77 10.41
N GLU A 19 -3.26 -4.65 9.53
CA GLU A 19 -2.05 -4.37 8.74
C GLU A 19 -2.27 -3.34 7.64
N ASP A 20 -3.51 -3.01 7.32
CA ASP A 20 -3.90 -1.92 6.43
C ASP A 20 -3.69 -0.54 7.07
N LEU A 21 -3.77 -0.43 8.40
CA LEU A 21 -3.68 0.84 9.12
C LEU A 21 -2.36 1.59 8.91
N PRO A 22 -1.17 0.94 9.02
CA PRO A 22 0.09 1.59 8.68
C PRO A 22 0.08 2.21 7.29
N TYR A 23 -0.63 1.61 6.33
CA TYR A 23 -0.68 2.12 4.98
C TYR A 23 -1.58 3.36 4.87
N ILE A 24 -2.74 3.34 5.50
CA ILE A 24 -3.64 4.51 5.55
C ILE A 24 -2.95 5.71 6.25
N PHE A 25 -2.10 5.44 7.24
CA PHE A 25 -1.35 6.49 7.96
C PHE A 25 0.00 6.87 7.33
N GLY A 26 0.40 6.26 6.21
CA GLY A 26 1.65 6.61 5.51
C GLY A 26 2.94 6.15 6.20
N LEU A 27 2.87 5.18 7.12
CA LEU A 27 4.04 4.71 7.88
C LEU A 27 5.15 4.08 7.03
N PRO A 28 4.87 3.36 5.92
CA PRO A 28 5.91 2.90 5.01
C PRO A 28 6.79 4.01 4.41
N LEU A 29 6.24 5.23 4.26
CA LEU A 29 6.98 6.37 3.70
C LEU A 29 7.99 6.96 4.69
N VAL A 30 7.76 6.77 5.99
CA VAL A 30 8.60 7.29 7.08
C VAL A 30 9.39 6.19 7.80
N GLN A 31 9.37 4.97 7.27
CA GLN A 31 10.04 3.80 7.83
C GLN A 31 9.55 3.43 9.24
N GLY A 32 8.24 3.56 9.45
CA GLY A 32 7.57 3.18 10.69
C GLY A 32 7.42 4.31 11.72
N GLY A 33 6.95 3.94 12.91
CA GLY A 33 6.75 4.86 14.02
C GLY A 33 6.86 4.17 15.38
N SER A 34 6.86 4.93 16.47
CA SER A 34 7.04 4.38 17.83
C SER A 34 5.99 3.32 18.21
N VAL A 35 4.76 3.49 17.75
CA VAL A 35 3.63 2.57 18.01
C VAL A 35 3.53 1.43 16.98
N PHE A 36 4.17 1.60 15.81
CA PHE A 36 4.21 0.61 14.73
C PHE A 36 5.66 0.37 14.29
N PRO A 37 6.46 -0.32 15.12
CA PRO A 37 7.82 -0.71 14.75
C PRO A 37 7.74 -1.87 13.76
N GLN A 38 7.55 -1.55 12.48
CA GLN A 38 7.58 -2.52 11.38
C GLN A 38 8.65 -2.14 10.36
N ASN A 39 9.32 -3.17 9.82
CA ASN A 39 10.29 -3.00 8.76
C ASN A 39 9.55 -2.98 7.42
N PHE A 40 9.36 -1.79 6.87
CA PHE A 40 8.75 -1.62 5.56
C PHE A 40 9.78 -1.77 4.44
N SER A 41 9.43 -2.59 3.45
CA SER A 41 10.19 -2.77 2.23
C SER A 41 9.94 -1.64 1.23
N ARG A 42 10.75 -1.60 0.17
CA ARG A 42 10.52 -0.70 -0.97
C ARG A 42 9.19 -0.98 -1.68
N GLN A 43 8.74 -2.23 -1.68
CA GLN A 43 7.45 -2.60 -2.24
C GLN A 43 6.31 -1.97 -1.43
N ASP A 44 6.44 -1.95 -0.10
CA ASP A 44 5.44 -1.35 0.80
C ASP A 44 5.32 0.16 0.58
N THR A 45 6.44 0.84 0.29
CA THR A 45 6.43 2.25 -0.13
C THR A 45 5.56 2.46 -1.38
N GLY A 46 5.72 1.61 -2.41
CA GLY A 46 4.94 1.71 -3.64
C GLY A 46 3.44 1.43 -3.43
N VAL A 47 3.12 0.41 -2.61
CA VAL A 47 1.74 0.12 -2.20
C VAL A 47 1.15 1.31 -1.44
N ASN A 48 1.92 1.92 -0.54
CA ASN A 48 1.48 3.05 0.26
C ASN A 48 1.16 4.29 -0.58
N GLU A 49 2.03 4.63 -1.54
CA GLU A 49 1.78 5.71 -2.50
C GLU A 49 0.44 5.49 -3.23
N ALA A 50 0.18 4.26 -3.68
CA ALA A 50 -1.08 3.92 -4.35
C ALA A 50 -2.29 4.07 -3.43
N VAL A 51 -2.23 3.52 -2.21
CA VAL A 51 -3.28 3.63 -1.18
C VAL A 51 -3.62 5.10 -0.94
N LEU A 52 -2.62 5.93 -0.62
CA LEU A 52 -2.84 7.33 -0.29
C LEU A 52 -3.36 8.13 -1.48
N ASN A 53 -2.92 7.84 -2.70
CA ASN A 53 -3.46 8.49 -3.90
C ASN A 53 -4.96 8.19 -4.04
N PHE A 54 -5.35 6.91 -4.04
CA PHE A 54 -6.77 6.55 -4.17
C PHE A 54 -7.63 7.13 -3.05
N VAL A 55 -7.19 6.98 -1.79
CA VAL A 55 -7.95 7.45 -0.62
C VAL A 55 -8.08 8.97 -0.65
N THR A 56 -7.00 9.70 -0.93
CA THR A 56 -7.06 11.18 -0.94
C THR A 56 -7.84 11.72 -2.12
N ASN A 57 -7.81 11.08 -3.29
CA ASN A 57 -8.67 11.44 -4.42
C ASN A 57 -10.14 11.25 -4.07
N PHE A 58 -10.48 10.07 -3.54
CA PHE A 58 -11.84 9.78 -3.09
C PHE A 58 -12.34 10.80 -2.06
N CYS A 59 -11.51 11.15 -1.06
CA CYS A 59 -11.87 12.18 -0.08
C CYS A 59 -12.09 13.56 -0.69
N LYS A 60 -11.44 13.89 -1.82
CA LYS A 60 -11.53 15.20 -2.48
C LYS A 60 -12.71 15.29 -3.45
N THR A 61 -12.94 14.24 -4.24
CA THR A 61 -13.86 14.31 -5.39
C THR A 61 -14.95 13.24 -5.39
N GLY A 62 -14.81 12.20 -4.56
CA GLY A 62 -15.67 11.02 -4.58
C GLY A 62 -15.27 9.97 -5.63
N ASP A 63 -14.31 10.25 -6.51
CA ASP A 63 -13.73 9.28 -7.45
C ASP A 63 -12.26 9.00 -7.07
N PRO A 64 -11.92 7.74 -6.68
CA PRO A 64 -10.55 7.40 -6.32
C PRO A 64 -9.56 7.55 -7.49
N ASN A 65 -10.02 7.52 -8.75
CA ASN A 65 -9.18 7.52 -9.96
C ASN A 65 -8.88 8.91 -10.52
N GLU A 66 -9.52 9.95 -10.01
CA GLU A 66 -9.55 11.28 -10.65
C GLU A 66 -8.21 12.06 -10.59
N ALA A 67 -7.11 11.45 -10.14
CA ALA A 67 -5.80 12.10 -10.14
C ALA A 67 -5.20 12.26 -11.56
N GLY A 68 -5.62 13.31 -12.27
CA GLY A 68 -5.27 13.50 -13.68
C GLY A 68 -4.17 14.51 -14.02
N GLN A 69 -3.88 15.57 -13.23
CA GLN A 69 -2.95 16.63 -13.72
C GLN A 69 -1.96 17.28 -12.73
N GLN A 70 -2.06 17.11 -11.41
CA GLN A 70 -1.24 17.92 -10.48
C GLN A 70 0.03 17.26 -9.93
N GLN A 71 0.30 15.99 -10.21
CA GLN A 71 1.50 15.32 -9.67
C GLN A 71 2.39 14.73 -10.76
N ALA A 72 2.78 15.60 -11.69
CA ALA A 72 4.06 15.48 -12.39
C ALA A 72 5.18 16.21 -11.62
N GLN A 73 5.07 16.35 -10.30
CA GLN A 73 6.20 16.79 -9.49
C GLN A 73 7.15 15.60 -9.31
N PRO A 74 8.44 15.73 -9.66
CA PRO A 74 9.40 14.68 -9.42
C PRO A 74 9.56 14.53 -7.90
N LEU A 75 8.95 13.49 -7.33
CA LEU A 75 9.22 13.11 -5.95
C LEU A 75 10.70 12.68 -5.83
N PRO A 76 11.34 12.89 -4.66
CA PRO A 76 12.76 12.63 -4.47
C PRO A 76 13.19 11.23 -4.92
N PRO A 77 14.43 11.07 -5.43
CA PRO A 77 14.94 9.83 -6.01
C PRO A 77 14.99 8.64 -5.04
N ASP A 78 14.84 8.90 -3.73
CA ASP A 78 14.90 7.88 -2.67
C ASP A 78 13.59 7.08 -2.51
N TYR A 79 12.52 7.50 -3.20
CA TYR A 79 11.22 6.84 -3.13
C TYR A 79 11.07 5.81 -4.26
N GLY A 80 11.26 4.53 -3.95
CA GLY A 80 10.88 3.39 -4.80
C GLY A 80 11.59 3.27 -6.17
N THR A 81 11.51 2.09 -6.80
CA THR A 81 12.01 1.94 -8.17
C THR A 81 10.99 2.49 -9.17
N ALA A 82 11.45 3.07 -10.29
CA ALA A 82 10.55 3.60 -11.32
C ALA A 82 9.54 2.57 -11.86
N LYS A 83 9.92 1.28 -11.88
CA LYS A 83 9.06 0.17 -12.36
C LYS A 83 7.88 -0.11 -11.42
N GLU A 84 8.13 -0.23 -10.12
CA GLU A 84 7.06 -0.44 -9.12
C GLU A 84 6.09 0.73 -9.09
N ARG A 85 6.61 1.95 -9.20
CA ARG A 85 5.81 3.18 -9.28
C ARG A 85 4.90 3.20 -10.50
N THR A 86 5.38 2.69 -11.64
CA THR A 86 4.59 2.65 -12.88
C THR A 86 3.46 1.64 -12.78
N ARG A 87 3.67 0.52 -12.07
CA ARG A 87 2.68 -0.55 -11.97
C ARG A 87 1.39 -0.08 -11.31
N PHE A 88 1.49 0.74 -10.26
CA PHE A 88 0.31 1.20 -9.50
C PHE A 88 -0.41 2.36 -10.19
N ARG A 89 0.29 3.14 -11.02
CA ARG A 89 -0.32 4.19 -11.86
C ARG A 89 -1.23 3.65 -12.96
N LEU A 90 -1.05 2.39 -13.34
CA LEU A 90 -1.85 1.73 -14.38
C LEU A 90 -3.06 0.99 -13.81
N ILE A 91 -3.25 1.00 -12.48
CA ILE A 91 -4.36 0.33 -11.84
C ILE A 91 -5.51 1.32 -11.64
N THR A 92 -6.72 0.91 -12.00
CA THR A 92 -7.96 1.66 -11.77
C THR A 92 -8.75 0.99 -10.65
N TRP A 93 -9.26 1.79 -9.72
CA TRP A 93 -10.25 1.35 -8.74
C TRP A 93 -11.65 1.52 -9.33
N GLU A 94 -12.10 0.49 -10.04
CA GLU A 94 -13.43 0.47 -10.65
C GLU A 94 -14.55 0.54 -9.61
N THR A 95 -15.68 1.12 -9.99
CA THR A 95 -16.86 1.20 -9.13
C THR A 95 -17.38 -0.20 -8.84
N TYR A 96 -17.66 -0.49 -7.57
CA TYR A 96 -18.24 -1.77 -7.19
C TYR A 96 -19.68 -1.88 -7.72
N GLU A 97 -19.96 -2.91 -8.50
CA GLU A 97 -21.31 -3.27 -8.93
C GLU A 97 -21.73 -4.61 -8.30
N THR A 98 -22.98 -4.74 -7.86
CA THR A 98 -23.47 -5.98 -7.25
C THR A 98 -23.48 -7.18 -8.20
N THR A 99 -23.56 -6.91 -9.51
CA THR A 99 -23.58 -7.94 -10.55
C THR A 99 -22.18 -8.52 -10.79
N THR A 100 -21.17 -7.65 -10.89
CA THR A 100 -19.79 -8.05 -11.24
C THR A 100 -18.92 -8.28 -10.02
N GLN A 101 -19.27 -7.67 -8.88
CA GLN A 101 -18.58 -7.73 -7.59
C GLN A 101 -17.07 -7.44 -7.69
N GLN A 102 -16.69 -6.58 -8.62
CA GLN A 102 -15.30 -6.24 -8.86
C GLN A 102 -14.75 -5.43 -7.69
N TYR A 103 -13.52 -5.75 -7.30
CA TYR A 103 -12.80 -5.06 -6.24
C TYR A 103 -11.35 -4.83 -6.66
N LEU A 104 -10.73 -3.81 -6.07
CA LEU A 104 -9.33 -3.50 -6.27
C LEU A 104 -8.45 -4.44 -5.44
N SER A 105 -7.59 -5.21 -6.10
CA SER A 105 -6.49 -5.94 -5.44
C SER A 105 -5.22 -5.11 -5.50
N ILE A 106 -4.83 -4.49 -4.39
CA ILE A 106 -3.72 -3.53 -4.37
C ILE A 106 -2.33 -4.19 -4.28
N CYS A 107 -2.22 -5.37 -3.69
CA CYS A 107 -0.98 -6.15 -3.68
C CYS A 107 -1.31 -7.65 -3.80
N LYS A 108 -0.36 -8.42 -4.33
CA LYS A 108 -0.34 -9.89 -4.27
C LYS A 108 0.82 -10.32 -3.41
#